data_AF-A0A9F2WCP0-F1
#
_entry.id   AF-A0A9F2WCP0-F1
#
_cell.length_a   1.000
_cell.length_b   1.000
_cell.length_c   1.000
_cell.angle_alpha   90.00
_cell.angle_beta   90.00
_cell.angle_gamma   90.00
#
_symmetry.space_group_name_H-M   'P 1'
#
loop_
_entity.id
_entity.type
_entity.pdbx_description
1 polymer ?
#
loop_
_entity_poly.entity_id
_entity_poly.type
_entity_poly.pdbx_seq_one_letter_code
_entity_poly.pdbx_strand_id
1 'polypeptide(L)'
;MVVVVCGSWFDHVLSWEKHWHEKNILFLFYEDMKKDLPKVVKKLSAFLGLNPSESKIYEICKKASFSEMKTNTEKENSDQNRTVCVLTSNRKLIFRKGTVGDWKNHFTPKQNRLFEETFKKKMTFSEVAKHLVYEC
;
A
#
# COMPACT_ATOMS: atom_id res chain seq x y z
N MET A 1 18.81 12.82 -18.14
CA MET A 1 18.47 11.45 -17.70
C MET A 1 17.66 11.59 -16.42
N VAL A 2 16.37 11.24 -16.42
CA VAL A 2 15.55 11.33 -15.20
C VAL A 2 15.83 10.06 -14.39
N VAL A 3 16.47 10.22 -13.23
CA VAL A 3 16.68 9.10 -12.30
C VAL A 3 15.36 8.84 -11.58
N VAL A 4 14.76 7.67 -11.82
CA VAL A 4 13.59 7.22 -11.07
C VAL A 4 14.08 6.44 -9.86
N VAL A 5 13.91 7.00 -8.66
CA VAL A 5 14.24 6.32 -7.40
C VAL A 5 13.47 5.00 -7.33
N CYS A 6 14.18 3.89 -7.09
CA CYS A 6 13.66 2.51 -7.08
C CYS A 6 13.13 1.95 -8.42
N GLY A 7 13.25 2.68 -9.54
CA GLY A 7 12.95 2.16 -10.88
C GLY A 7 11.46 2.09 -11.25
N SER A 8 11.13 1.21 -12.20
CA SER A 8 9.78 1.04 -12.77
C SER A 8 8.87 0.26 -11.81
N TRP A 9 7.69 0.82 -11.50
CA TRP A 9 6.66 0.13 -10.72
C TRP A 9 6.20 -1.18 -11.39
N PHE A 10 6.03 -1.17 -12.72
CA PHE A 10 5.61 -2.34 -13.48
C PHE A 10 6.61 -3.48 -13.33
N ASP A 11 7.91 -3.17 -13.50
CA ASP A 11 8.98 -4.16 -13.45
C ASP A 11 9.10 -4.72 -12.03
N HIS A 12 8.96 -3.87 -11.01
CA HIS A 12 8.92 -4.30 -9.62
C HIS A 12 7.76 -5.28 -9.36
N VAL A 13 6.53 -4.93 -9.73
CA VAL A 13 5.36 -5.81 -9.51
C VAL A 13 5.51 -7.13 -10.27
N LEU A 14 5.86 -7.09 -11.55
CA LEU A 14 6.05 -8.29 -12.38
C LEU A 14 7.24 -9.14 -11.91
N SER A 15 8.28 -8.55 -11.32
CA SER A 15 9.40 -9.31 -10.75
C SER A 15 8.96 -10.11 -9.53
N TRP A 16 8.16 -9.51 -8.64
CA TRP A 16 7.61 -10.18 -7.47
C TRP A 16 6.55 -11.21 -7.84
N GLU A 17 5.71 -10.93 -8.85
CA GLU A 17 4.66 -11.85 -9.31
C GLU A 17 5.17 -13.24 -9.67
N LYS A 18 6.44 -13.37 -10.08
CA LYS A 18 7.09 -14.67 -10.30
C LYS A 18 7.04 -15.59 -9.06
N HIS A 19 6.89 -15.00 -7.89
CA HIS A 19 6.83 -15.66 -6.59
C HIS A 19 5.40 -15.75 -6.02
N TRP A 20 4.37 -15.44 -6.80
CA TRP A 20 2.97 -15.37 -6.37
C TRP A 20 2.47 -16.64 -5.67
N HIS A 21 2.98 -17.81 -6.07
CA HIS A 21 2.59 -19.11 -5.54
C HIS A 21 3.58 -19.70 -4.52
N GLU A 22 4.62 -18.96 -4.13
CA GLU A 22 5.57 -19.42 -3.13
C GLU A 22 4.96 -19.39 -1.73
N LYS A 23 5.07 -20.51 -1.00
CA LYS A 23 4.42 -20.69 0.31
C LYS A 23 4.95 -19.73 1.39
N ASN A 24 6.14 -19.19 1.21
CA ASN A 24 6.83 -18.27 2.11
C ASN A 24 6.68 -16.79 1.69
N ILE A 25 5.83 -16.48 0.71
CA ILE A 25 5.54 -15.10 0.28
C ILE A 25 4.03 -14.86 0.34
N LEU A 26 3.65 -13.79 1.04
CA LEU A 26 2.25 -13.36 1.16
C LEU A 26 2.02 -12.06 0.39
N PHE A 27 1.22 -12.13 -0.67
CA PHE A 27 0.72 -10.94 -1.35
C PHE A 27 -0.48 -10.35 -0.61
N LEU A 28 -0.36 -9.05 -0.32
CA LEU A 28 -1.39 -8.20 0.27
C LEU A 28 -1.57 -6.96 -0.60
N PHE A 29 -2.81 -6.48 -0.68
CA PHE A 29 -3.18 -5.30 -1.45
C PHE A 29 -3.59 -4.17 -0.51
N TYR A 30 -3.17 -2.95 -0.84
CA TYR A 30 -3.52 -1.78 -0.04
C TYR A 30 -5.03 -1.57 0.02
N GLU A 31 -5.71 -1.84 -1.09
CA GLU A 31 -7.14 -1.64 -1.25
C GLU A 31 -7.95 -2.68 -0.46
N ASP A 32 -7.47 -3.92 -0.37
CA ASP A 32 -8.03 -4.92 0.54
C ASP A 32 -7.90 -4.50 2.00
N MET A 33 -6.75 -3.94 2.40
CA MET A 33 -6.56 -3.41 3.75
C MET A 33 -7.48 -2.23 4.04
N LYS A 34 -7.73 -1.38 3.04
CA LYS A 34 -8.67 -0.27 3.17
C LYS A 34 -10.13 -0.72 3.25
N LYS A 35 -10.48 -1.83 2.60
CA LYS A 35 -11.83 -2.40 2.58
C LYS A 35 -12.14 -3.18 3.85
N ASP A 36 -11.23 -4.06 4.29
CA ASP A 36 -11.41 -4.92 5.47
C ASP A 36 -10.07 -5.27 6.11
N LEU A 37 -9.56 -4.34 6.92
CA LEU A 37 -8.30 -4.53 7.64
C LEU A 37 -8.31 -5.76 8.57
N PRO A 38 -9.37 -6.02 9.37
CA PRO A 38 -9.44 -7.22 10.21
C PRO A 38 -9.25 -8.52 9.41
N LYS A 39 -9.88 -8.66 8.25
CA LYS A 39 -9.71 -9.83 7.39
C LYS A 39 -8.27 -9.98 6.89
N VAL A 40 -7.63 -8.88 6.49
CA VAL A 40 -6.22 -8.91 6.07
C VAL A 40 -5.29 -9.28 7.23
N VAL A 41 -5.53 -8.75 8.43
CA VAL A 41 -4.75 -9.09 9.63
C VAL A 41 -4.93 -10.57 10.01
N LYS A 42 -6.13 -11.14 9.85
CA LYS A 42 -6.35 -12.59 10.00
C LYS A 42 -5.53 -13.40 8.99
N LYS A 43 -5.56 -13.02 7.72
CA LYS A 43 -4.76 -13.65 6.66
C LYS A 43 -3.26 -13.61 6.98
N LEU A 44 -2.75 -12.45 7.41
CA LEU A 44 -1.36 -12.28 7.81
C LEU A 44 -1.00 -13.14 9.04
N SER A 45 -1.87 -13.16 10.05
CA SER A 45 -1.64 -13.95 11.26
C SER A 45 -1.55 -15.44 10.95
N ALA A 46 -2.48 -15.96 10.13
CA ALA A 46 -2.46 -17.35 9.69
C ALA A 46 -1.19 -17.68 8.89
N PHE A 47 -0.76 -16.79 7.99
CA PHE A 47 0.49 -16.96 7.24
C PHE A 47 1.73 -17.03 8.15
N LEU A 48 1.74 -16.26 9.24
CA LEU A 48 2.80 -16.28 10.26
C LEU A 48 2.67 -17.45 11.26
N GLY A 49 1.65 -18.32 11.13
CA GLY A 49 1.40 -19.41 12.08
C GLY A 49 0.87 -18.93 13.44
N LEU A 50 0.27 -17.73 13.50
CA LEU A 50 -0.27 -17.13 14.71
C LEU A 50 -1.80 -17.26 14.75
N ASN A 51 -2.35 -17.39 15.96
CA ASN A 51 -3.79 -17.44 16.19
C ASN A 51 -4.23 -16.43 17.27
N PRO A 52 -4.18 -15.11 16.98
CA PRO A 52 -4.59 -14.08 17.93
C PRO A 52 -6.11 -14.11 18.16
N SER A 53 -6.55 -13.70 19.36
CA SER A 53 -7.97 -13.50 19.64
C SER A 53 -8.56 -12.38 18.78
N GLU A 54 -9.87 -12.42 18.56
CA GLU A 54 -10.60 -11.34 17.85
C GLU A 54 -10.36 -9.96 18.49
N SER A 55 -10.32 -9.90 19.83
CA SER A 55 -10.01 -8.67 20.56
C SER A 55 -8.62 -8.12 20.22
N LYS A 56 -7.63 -9.01 20.07
CA LYS A 56 -6.26 -8.62 19.72
C LYS A 56 -6.17 -8.13 18.28
N ILE A 57 -6.89 -8.78 17.36
CA ILE A 57 -6.99 -8.35 15.97
C ILE A 57 -7.58 -6.93 15.90
N TYR A 58 -8.65 -6.67 16.65
CA TYR A 58 -9.27 -5.35 16.68
C TYR A 58 -8.35 -4.27 17.28
N GLU A 59 -7.60 -4.62 18.35
CA GLU A 59 -6.58 -3.74 18.93
C GLU A 59 -5.49 -3.38 17.90
N ILE A 60 -4.99 -4.37 17.16
CA ILE A 60 -4.02 -4.17 16.08
C ILE A 60 -4.60 -3.26 15.00
N CYS A 61 -5.83 -3.54 14.54
CA CYS A 61 -6.48 -2.73 13.50
C CYS A 61 -6.67 -1.27 13.94
N LYS A 62 -7.04 -1.04 15.21
CA LYS A 62 -7.14 0.31 15.77
C LYS A 62 -5.79 1.03 15.75
N LYS A 63 -4.74 0.37 16.23
CA LYS A 63 -3.36 0.90 16.24
C LYS A 63 -2.80 1.17 14.85
N ALA A 64 -3.14 0.32 13.90
CA ALA A 64 -2.73 0.43 12.49
C ALA A 64 -3.68 1.31 11.65
N SER A 65 -4.71 1.92 12.26
CA SER A 65 -5.61 2.81 11.54
C SER A 65 -4.89 4.07 11.10
N PHE A 66 -5.29 4.63 9.95
CA PHE A 66 -4.66 5.83 9.39
C PHE A 66 -4.65 7.01 10.38
N SER A 67 -5.76 7.23 11.09
CA SER A 67 -5.87 8.30 12.09
C SER A 67 -4.88 8.08 13.25
N GLU A 68 -4.82 6.86 13.79
CA GLU A 68 -3.94 6.54 14.92
C GLU A 68 -2.47 6.65 14.52
N MET A 69 -2.08 6.09 13.37
CA MET A 69 -0.71 6.20 12.85
C MET A 69 -0.32 7.65 12.54
N LYS A 70 -1.23 8.44 11.96
CA LYS A 70 -0.99 9.86 11.68
C LYS A 70 -0.79 10.65 12.97
N THR A 71 -1.70 10.49 13.94
CA THR A 71 -1.59 11.17 15.23
C THR A 71 -0.33 10.77 15.99
N ASN A 72 0.04 9.48 15.99
CA ASN A 72 1.26 9.02 16.66
C ASN A 72 2.51 9.55 15.97
N THR A 73 2.52 9.61 14.64
CA THR A 73 3.60 10.24 13.89
C THR A 73 3.70 11.73 14.21
N GLU A 74 2.58 12.46 14.26
CA GLU A 74 2.54 13.87 14.66
C GLU A 74 3.05 14.11 16.09
N LYS A 75 2.83 13.18 17.02
CA LYS A 75 3.39 13.23 18.38
C LYS A 75 4.89 12.93 18.40
N GLU A 76 5.33 11.89 17.71
CA GLU A 76 6.77 11.54 17.57
C GLU A 76 7.56 12.61 16.80
N ASN A 77 6.89 13.45 16.01
CA ASN A 77 7.46 14.60 15.32
C ASN A 77 7.97 15.72 16.25
N SER A 78 7.85 15.57 17.56
CA SER A 78 8.47 16.47 18.55
C SER A 78 9.99 16.24 18.70
N ASP A 79 10.51 15.06 18.33
CA ASP A 79 11.95 14.77 18.36
C ASP A 79 12.59 14.99 16.97
N GLN A 80 13.34 16.08 16.83
CA GLN A 80 14.02 16.47 15.59
C GLN A 80 15.11 15.49 15.15
N ASN A 81 15.64 14.65 16.06
CA ASN A 81 16.74 13.73 15.76
C ASN A 81 16.26 12.37 15.21
N ARG A 82 14.95 12.10 15.17
CA ARG A 82 14.40 10.85 14.63
C ARG A 82 13.97 10.96 13.16
N THR A 83 14.66 10.27 12.25
CA THR A 83 14.23 10.16 10.85
C THR A 83 12.98 9.28 10.74
N VAL A 84 11.84 9.86 10.32
CA VAL A 84 10.58 9.11 10.11
C VAL A 84 10.45 8.60 8.67
N CYS A 85 11.03 9.30 7.70
CA CYS A 85 11.05 8.89 6.29
C CYS A 85 12.35 9.33 5.64
N VAL A 86 13.04 8.39 4.97
CA VAL A 86 14.30 8.66 4.25
C VAL A 86 14.07 9.60 3.05
N LEU A 87 12.84 9.66 2.53
CA LEU A 87 12.51 10.38 1.31
C LEU A 87 12.08 11.83 1.53
N THR A 88 11.79 12.25 2.78
CA THR A 88 11.37 13.63 3.06
C THR A 88 11.62 14.02 4.51
N SER A 89 12.15 15.23 4.70
CA SER A 89 12.21 15.90 6.01
C SER A 89 10.86 16.50 6.41
N ASN A 90 9.95 16.71 5.45
CA ASN A 90 8.60 17.21 5.73
C ASN A 90 7.68 16.08 6.20
N ARG A 91 7.63 15.92 7.52
CA ARG A 91 6.86 14.87 8.20
C ARG A 91 5.35 14.95 7.95
N LYS A 92 4.79 16.12 7.59
CA LYS A 92 3.37 16.27 7.22
C LYS A 92 3.02 15.54 5.91
N LEU A 93 4.03 15.19 5.10
CA LEU A 93 3.83 14.47 3.83
C LEU A 93 3.73 12.95 3.99
N ILE A 94 4.07 12.40 5.17
CA ILE A 94 4.11 10.96 5.39
C ILE A 94 2.70 10.36 5.43
N PHE A 95 1.77 11.01 6.17
CA PHE A 95 0.36 10.61 6.27
C PHE A 95 -0.56 11.64 5.61
N ARG A 96 -0.63 11.60 4.28
CA ARG A 96 -1.37 12.60 3.48
C ARG A 96 -2.90 12.43 3.53
N LYS A 97 -3.44 11.38 2.89
CA LYS A 97 -4.90 11.11 2.82
C LYS A 97 -5.29 9.70 3.25
N GLY A 98 -4.51 8.68 2.89
CA GLY A 98 -4.80 7.30 3.26
C GLY A 98 -6.10 6.75 2.63
N THR A 99 -6.42 7.17 1.41
CA THR A 99 -7.64 6.81 0.68
C THR A 99 -7.32 6.14 -0.66
N VAL A 100 -8.24 5.28 -1.12
CA VAL A 100 -8.22 4.72 -2.48
C VAL A 100 -8.90 5.70 -3.42
N GLY A 101 -8.49 5.75 -4.70
CA GLY A 101 -9.14 6.58 -5.71
C GLY A 101 -8.73 8.05 -5.74
N ASP A 102 -7.77 8.50 -4.91
CA ASP A 102 -7.34 9.92 -4.90
C ASP A 102 -6.72 10.36 -6.24
N TRP A 103 -6.28 9.42 -7.08
CA TRP A 103 -5.77 9.70 -8.43
C TRP A 103 -6.77 10.51 -9.29
N LYS A 104 -8.08 10.34 -9.07
CA LYS A 104 -9.16 11.06 -9.77
C LYS A 104 -9.09 12.58 -9.56
N ASN A 105 -8.48 13.02 -8.45
CA ASN A 105 -8.31 14.44 -8.15
C ASN A 105 -7.09 15.07 -8.83
N HIS A 106 -6.20 14.28 -9.43
CA HIS A 106 -4.93 14.76 -10.00
C HIS A 106 -4.80 14.48 -11.50
N PHE A 107 -5.43 13.43 -12.00
CA PHE A 107 -5.33 13.04 -13.40
C PHE A 107 -6.35 13.79 -14.24
N THR A 108 -5.89 14.48 -15.29
CA THR A 108 -6.77 14.89 -16.38
C THR A 108 -7.28 13.67 -17.15
N PRO A 109 -8.43 13.75 -17.84
CA PRO A 109 -8.94 12.64 -18.65
C PRO A 109 -7.93 12.13 -19.69
N LYS A 110 -7.12 13.02 -20.27
CA LYS A 110 -6.06 12.66 -21.24
C LYS A 110 -4.94 11.86 -20.58
N GLN A 111 -4.46 12.30 -19.40
CA GLN A 111 -3.43 11.58 -18.65
C GLN A 111 -3.93 10.20 -18.21
N ASN A 112 -5.18 10.11 -17.74
CA ASN A 112 -5.76 8.85 -17.33
C ASN A 112 -5.84 7.86 -18.49
N ARG A 113 -6.31 8.30 -19.66
CA ARG A 113 -6.35 7.45 -20.85
C ARG A 113 -4.96 6.90 -21.22
N LEU A 114 -3.95 7.76 -21.23
CA LEU A 114 -2.58 7.33 -21.54
C LEU A 114 -2.03 6.32 -20.51
N PHE A 115 -2.32 6.55 -19.23
CA PHE A 115 -1.92 5.63 -18.17
C PHE A 115 -2.62 4.28 -18.32
N GLU A 116 -3.93 4.27 -18.55
CA GLU A 116 -4.73 3.06 -18.79
C GLU A 116 -4.23 2.24 -19.98
N GLU A 117 -3.94 2.89 -21.11
CA GLU A 117 -3.37 2.23 -22.30
C GLU A 117 -2.01 1.58 -21.97
N THR A 118 -1.15 2.31 -21.26
CA THR A 118 0.16 1.82 -20.84
C THR A 118 0.03 0.67 -19.86
N PHE A 119 -0.85 0.79 -18.87
CA PHE A 119 -1.11 -0.20 -17.85
C PHE A 119 -1.61 -1.50 -18.48
N LYS A 120 -2.63 -1.42 -19.34
CA LYS A 120 -3.18 -2.58 -20.07
C LYS A 120 -2.10 -3.28 -20.88
N LYS A 121 -1.26 -2.53 -21.61
CA LYS A 121 -0.18 -3.10 -22.42
C LYS A 121 0.89 -3.79 -21.56
N LYS A 122 1.28 -3.19 -20.44
CA LYS A 122 2.35 -3.73 -19.58
C LYS A 122 1.89 -4.87 -18.67
N MET A 123 0.63 -4.86 -18.25
CA MET A 123 0.09 -5.79 -17.26
C MET A 123 -0.89 -6.81 -17.87
N THR A 124 -0.93 -6.95 -19.21
CA THR A 124 -1.92 -7.79 -19.91
C THR A 124 -2.03 -9.21 -19.36
N PHE A 125 -0.91 -9.81 -18.96
CA PHE A 125 -0.83 -11.19 -18.51
C PHE A 125 -0.57 -11.33 -17.00
N SER A 126 -0.70 -10.24 -16.25
CA SER A 126 -0.46 -10.24 -14.80
C SER A 126 -1.72 -10.71 -14.06
N GLU A 127 -1.59 -11.77 -13.27
CA GLU A 127 -2.57 -12.22 -12.29
C GLU A 127 -2.67 -11.26 -11.11
N VAL A 128 -1.56 -10.67 -10.68
CA VAL A 128 -1.54 -9.63 -9.63
C VAL A 128 -2.40 -8.44 -10.06
N ALA A 129 -2.30 -8.02 -11.33
CA ALA A 129 -3.08 -6.90 -11.85
C ALA A 129 -4.59 -7.11 -11.75
N LYS A 130 -5.07 -8.35 -11.86
CA LYS A 130 -6.51 -8.67 -11.74
C LYS A 130 -7.07 -8.42 -10.33
N HIS A 131 -6.19 -8.38 -9.33
CA HIS A 131 -6.56 -8.13 -7.93
C HIS A 131 -6.46 -6.65 -7.56
N LEU A 132 -5.89 -5.80 -8.41
CA LEU A 132 -5.77 -4.38 -8.14
C LEU A 132 -7.10 -3.68 -8.39
N VAL A 133 -7.68 -3.14 -7.33
CA VAL A 133 -8.97 -2.42 -7.36
C VAL A 133 -8.70 -0.94 -7.14
N TYR A 134 -8.78 -0.13 -8.20
CA TYR A 134 -8.43 1.30 -8.13
C TYR A 134 -9.60 2.23 -7.83
N GLU A 135 -10.78 1.66 -7.57
CA GLU A 135 -12.04 2.37 -7.33
C GLU A 135 -12.68 1.87 -6.04
N CYS A 136 -13.24 2.79 -5.25
CA CYS A 136 -14.17 2.46 -4.17
C CYS A 136 -15.60 2.44 -4.71
#